data_AF-F7K005-F1
#
_entry.id   AF-F7K005-F1
#
_cell.length_a   1.000
_cell.length_b   1.000
_cell.length_c   1.000
_cell.angle_alpha   90.00
_cell.angle_beta   90.00
_cell.angle_gamma   90.00
#
_symmetry.space_group_name_H-M   'P 1'
#
loop_
_entity.id
_entity.type
_entity.pdbx_description
1 polymer ?
#
loop_
_entity_poly.entity_id
_entity_poly.type
_entity_poly.pdbx_seq_one_letter_code
_entity_poly.pdbx_strand_id
1 'polypeptide(L)'
;MDKNKILEDYIGNDMKKIRKICDKIISKTNIPKMYWDDYYDKAVDILLKSMDTYDESKNCKFSTYFYGNLVRRIETWKRDCIRFKRCNLVTDSKGKIMRDKDGNPIVIPDISIHMKVDPDEDYTLEEGISSGFNLEGEIINRLHPTTDKIEMYKSNLSYKQQKAVDLICDGYTQDEIIEELNITEREYKDNILGTMRLYENVKVLLCE
;
A
#
# COMPACT_ATOMS: atom_id res chain seq x y z
N MET A 1 0.08 16.03 43.17
CA MET A 1 0.47 16.50 41.82
C MET A 1 -0.67 17.28 41.20
N ASP A 2 -0.47 18.52 40.75
CA ASP A 2 -1.49 19.25 39.99
C ASP A 2 -1.39 18.89 38.49
N LYS A 3 -2.40 18.15 38.00
CA LYS A 3 -2.44 17.68 36.61
C LYS A 3 -2.57 18.82 35.61
N ASN A 4 -3.33 19.87 35.92
CA ASN A 4 -3.55 20.99 35.00
C ASN A 4 -2.27 21.80 34.83
N LYS A 5 -1.54 22.03 35.92
CA LYS A 5 -0.24 22.72 35.87
C LYS A 5 0.80 21.96 35.06
N ILE A 6 0.79 20.62 35.11
CA ILE A 6 1.68 19.78 34.27
C ILE A 6 1.28 19.86 32.81
N LEU A 7 -0.01 19.79 32.49
CA LEU A 7 -0.46 19.92 31.10
C LEU A 7 -0.05 21.26 30.51
N GLU A 8 -0.28 22.37 31.22
CA GLU A 8 0.13 23.70 30.76
C GLU A 8 1.65 23.78 30.56
N ASP A 9 2.45 23.23 31.47
CA ASP A 9 3.91 23.24 31.38
C ASP A 9 4.46 22.41 30.19
N TYR A 10 3.85 21.27 29.86
CA TYR A 10 4.34 20.38 28.80
C TYR A 10 3.70 20.60 27.42
N ILE A 11 2.40 20.92 27.38
CA ILE A 11 1.58 21.05 26.16
C ILE A 11 1.34 22.51 25.80
N GLY A 12 1.39 23.43 26.76
CA GLY A 12 1.26 24.86 26.51
C GLY A 12 2.34 25.39 25.56
N ASN A 13 2.09 26.58 25.00
CA ASN A 13 2.99 27.24 24.04
C ASN A 13 3.36 26.33 22.84
N ASP A 14 2.34 25.83 22.14
CA ASP A 14 2.49 24.94 20.98
C ASP A 14 3.40 23.73 21.27
N MET A 15 3.21 23.12 22.45
CA MET A 15 3.95 21.92 22.87
C MET A 15 5.47 22.10 22.91
N LYS A 16 5.98 23.34 23.02
CA LYS A 16 7.42 23.66 22.93
C LYS A 16 8.29 22.82 23.85
N LYS A 17 7.83 22.56 25.08
CA LYS A 17 8.58 21.79 26.07
C LYS A 17 8.64 20.31 25.70
N ILE A 18 7.51 19.69 25.37
CA ILE A 18 7.48 18.27 25.02
C ILE A 18 8.21 18.02 23.68
N ARG A 19 8.04 18.88 22.67
CA ARG A 19 8.79 18.82 21.40
C ARG A 19 10.30 18.83 21.65
N LYS A 20 10.80 19.76 22.47
CA LYS A 20 12.24 19.83 22.82
C LYS A 20 12.77 18.56 23.51
N ILE A 21 11.96 17.92 24.35
CA ILE A 21 12.33 16.65 24.99
C ILE A 21 12.36 15.54 23.93
N CYS A 22 11.34 15.47 23.08
CA CYS A 22 11.24 14.50 22.01
C CYS A 22 12.41 14.62 21.02
N ASP A 23 12.72 15.82 20.53
CA ASP A 23 13.85 16.13 19.65
C ASP A 23 15.15 15.54 20.18
N LYS A 24 15.42 15.73 21.48
CA LYS A 24 16.62 15.21 22.14
C LYS A 24 16.68 13.67 22.19
N ILE A 25 15.53 13.00 22.24
CA ILE A 25 15.45 11.54 22.29
C ILE A 25 15.54 10.99 20.86
N ILE A 26 14.71 11.49 19.94
CA ILE A 26 14.59 10.97 18.57
C ILE A 26 15.81 11.30 17.70
N SER A 27 16.51 12.42 17.94
CA SER A 27 17.77 12.76 17.25
C SER A 27 18.90 11.75 17.46
N LYS A 28 18.79 10.89 18.48
CA LYS A 28 19.74 9.79 18.73
C LYS A 28 19.37 8.50 18.01
N THR A 29 18.31 8.53 17.23
CA THR A 29 17.81 7.40 16.45
C THR A 29 17.99 7.67 14.97
N ASN A 30 17.94 6.63 14.14
CA ASN A 30 17.99 6.76 12.68
C ASN A 30 16.60 6.98 12.05
N ILE A 31 15.69 7.66 12.76
CA ILE A 31 14.32 7.87 12.30
C ILE A 31 14.25 9.15 11.45
N PRO A 32 13.79 9.05 10.18
CA PRO A 32 13.65 10.21 9.32
C PRO A 32 12.79 11.32 9.94
N LYS A 33 13.13 12.57 9.63
CA LYS A 33 12.46 13.75 10.19
C LYS A 33 10.95 13.78 9.95
N MET A 34 10.48 13.20 8.84
CA MET A 34 9.06 13.13 8.49
C MET A 34 8.20 12.40 9.54
N TYR A 35 8.79 11.55 10.39
CA TYR A 35 8.07 10.85 11.46
C TYR A 35 8.12 11.57 12.82
N TRP A 36 8.78 12.73 12.92
CA TRP A 36 8.98 13.37 14.23
C TRP A 36 7.68 13.94 14.79
N ASP A 37 6.79 14.46 13.94
CA ASP A 37 5.49 14.98 14.38
C ASP A 37 4.61 13.85 14.96
N ASP A 38 4.56 12.69 14.30
CA ASP A 38 3.88 11.49 14.83
C ASP A 38 4.43 11.05 16.20
N TYR A 39 5.73 11.26 16.44
CA TYR A 39 6.33 10.99 17.73
C TYR A 39 5.93 12.00 18.81
N TYR A 40 5.70 13.26 18.46
CA TYR A 40 5.16 14.24 19.41
C TYR A 40 3.77 13.84 19.89
N ASP A 41 2.89 13.44 18.98
CA ASP A 41 1.56 12.91 19.32
C ASP A 41 1.70 11.69 20.25
N LYS A 42 2.65 10.81 19.95
CA LYS A 42 2.93 9.66 20.81
C LYS A 42 3.45 10.06 22.19
N ALA A 43 4.19 11.15 22.29
CA ALA A 43 4.69 11.65 23.56
C ALA A 43 3.57 12.24 24.43
N VAL A 44 2.56 12.88 23.82
CA VAL A 44 1.36 13.36 24.53
C VAL A 44 0.58 12.19 25.14
N ASP A 45 0.36 11.13 24.37
CA ASP A 45 -0.21 9.86 24.87
C ASP A 45 0.53 9.33 26.11
N ILE A 46 1.87 9.36 26.06
CA ILE A 46 2.73 8.88 27.14
C ILE A 46 2.67 9.83 28.33
N LEU A 47 2.54 11.13 28.11
CA LEU A 47 2.40 12.13 29.17
C LEU A 47 1.13 11.86 29.98
N LEU A 48 -0.02 11.73 29.31
CA LEU A 48 -1.31 11.46 29.97
C LEU A 48 -1.26 10.18 30.80
N LYS A 49 -0.76 9.08 30.21
CA LYS A 49 -0.57 7.81 30.93
C LYS A 49 0.39 7.94 32.10
N SER A 50 1.46 8.72 31.95
CA SER A 50 2.43 8.95 33.03
C SER A 50 1.80 9.74 34.16
N MET A 51 0.94 10.72 33.87
CA MET A 51 0.20 11.48 34.89
C MET A 51 -0.79 10.61 35.68
N ASP A 52 -1.37 9.60 35.05
CA ASP A 52 -2.33 8.71 35.71
C ASP A 52 -1.66 7.63 36.56
N THR A 53 -0.44 7.24 36.22
CA THR A 53 0.29 6.13 36.85
C THR A 53 1.42 6.56 37.77
N TYR A 54 1.72 7.86 37.82
CA TYR A 54 2.76 8.41 38.66
C TYR A 54 2.39 8.35 40.14
N ASP A 55 3.36 7.93 40.95
CA ASP A 55 3.21 7.73 42.39
C ASP A 55 4.22 8.61 43.13
N GLU A 56 3.73 9.62 43.84
CA GLU A 56 4.54 10.58 44.60
C GLU A 56 5.30 9.93 45.76
N SER A 57 4.81 8.79 46.28
CA SER A 57 5.47 8.08 47.39
C SER A 57 6.84 7.49 46.99
N LYS A 58 7.09 7.31 45.69
CA LYS A 58 8.32 6.72 45.15
C LYS A 58 9.51 7.68 45.11
N ASN A 59 9.38 8.88 45.70
CA ASN A 59 10.45 9.86 45.89
C ASN A 59 11.29 10.16 44.62
N CYS A 60 10.64 10.24 43.47
CA CYS A 60 11.25 10.69 42.22
C CYS A 60 10.50 11.92 41.69
N LYS A 61 11.12 12.71 40.81
CA LYS A 61 10.42 13.83 40.16
C LYS A 61 9.58 13.31 39.00
N PHE A 62 8.38 13.87 38.81
CA PHE A 62 7.52 13.56 37.65
C PHE A 62 8.27 13.70 36.32
N SER A 63 9.07 14.75 36.16
CA SER A 63 9.86 14.98 34.94
C SER A 63 10.86 13.84 34.65
N THR A 64 11.49 13.28 35.69
CA THR A 64 12.40 12.13 35.58
C THR A 64 11.62 10.87 35.23
N TYR A 65 10.48 10.64 35.89
CA TYR A 65 9.61 9.50 35.62
C TYR A 65 9.09 9.50 34.16
N PHE A 66 8.55 10.64 33.73
CA PHE A 66 8.04 10.83 32.37
C PHE A 66 9.15 10.68 31.31
N TYR A 67 10.31 11.30 31.52
CA TYR A 67 11.45 11.14 30.61
C TYR A 67 11.87 9.67 30.47
N GLY A 68 11.91 8.92 31.57
CA GLY A 68 12.17 7.48 31.55
C GLY A 68 11.13 6.70 30.75
N ASN A 69 9.84 7.07 30.84
CA ASN A 69 8.78 6.44 30.06
C ASN A 69 8.91 6.73 28.55
N LEU A 70 9.25 7.96 28.16
CA LEU A 70 9.52 8.31 26.75
C LEU A 70 10.67 7.48 26.17
N VAL A 71 11.81 7.43 26.87
CA VAL A 71 13.00 6.68 26.44
C VAL A 71 12.70 5.19 26.28
N ARG A 72 11.89 4.59 27.14
CA ARG A 72 11.50 3.17 26.99
C ARG A 72 10.54 2.95 25.83
N ARG A 73 9.67 3.92 25.55
CA ARG A 73 8.62 3.79 24.54
C ARG A 73 9.10 4.06 23.12
N ILE A 74 10.16 4.84 22.93
CA ILE A 74 10.66 5.16 21.58
C ILE A 74 11.06 3.90 20.80
N GLU A 75 11.70 2.92 21.42
CA GLU A 75 12.08 1.67 20.70
C GLU A 75 10.87 0.87 20.24
N THR A 76 9.82 0.84 21.05
CA THR A 76 8.55 0.22 20.68
C THR A 76 7.88 0.96 19.53
N TRP A 77 7.83 2.29 19.62
CA TRP A 77 7.24 3.13 18.58
C TRP A 77 8.01 3.00 17.26
N LYS A 78 9.35 3.13 17.31
CA LYS A 78 10.27 2.96 16.17
C LYS A 78 10.01 1.66 15.45
N ARG A 79 10.06 0.53 16.16
CA ARG A 79 9.80 -0.81 15.58
C ARG A 79 8.43 -0.89 14.92
N ASP A 80 7.42 -0.22 15.46
CA ASP A 80 6.04 -0.32 14.99
C ASP A 80 5.75 0.57 13.78
N CYS A 81 6.46 1.70 13.63
CA CYS A 81 6.37 2.58 12.46
C CYS A 81 7.26 2.10 11.30
N ILE A 82 8.48 1.60 11.55
CA ILE A 82 9.42 1.19 10.48
C ILE A 82 9.25 -0.25 9.98
N ARG A 83 8.05 -0.83 10.15
CA ARG A 83 7.78 -2.19 9.64
C ARG A 83 7.66 -2.13 8.12
N PHE A 84 8.26 -3.09 7.42
CA PHE A 84 8.27 -3.12 5.95
C PHE A 84 6.88 -3.05 5.30
N LYS A 85 5.85 -3.59 5.97
CA LYS A 85 4.44 -3.47 5.52
C LYS A 85 3.80 -2.08 5.69
N ARG A 86 4.53 -1.12 6.28
CA ARG A 86 4.04 0.24 6.61
C ARG A 86 4.85 1.34 5.95
N CYS A 87 6.12 1.09 5.65
CA CYS A 87 6.99 2.04 4.99
C CYS A 87 7.95 1.31 4.05
N ASN A 88 8.42 2.05 3.04
CA ASN A 88 9.44 1.58 2.13
C ASN A 88 10.79 1.48 2.85
N LEU A 89 11.45 0.33 2.73
CA LEU A 89 12.77 0.07 3.32
C LEU A 89 13.74 -0.31 2.21
N VAL A 90 15.02 0.05 2.37
CA VAL A 90 16.07 -0.34 1.43
C VAL A 90 16.27 -1.86 1.50
N THR A 91 16.27 -2.51 0.35
CA THR A 91 16.56 -3.94 0.21
C THR A 91 17.81 -4.17 -0.62
N ASP A 92 18.51 -5.27 -0.36
CA ASP A 92 19.55 -5.76 -1.25
C ASP A 92 18.97 -6.36 -2.54
N SER A 93 19.83 -6.78 -3.47
CA SER A 93 19.44 -7.40 -4.73
C SER A 93 18.69 -8.73 -4.58
N LYS A 94 18.65 -9.31 -3.38
CA LYS A 94 17.91 -10.54 -3.04
C LYS A 94 16.62 -10.25 -2.27
N GLY A 95 16.23 -8.98 -2.12
CA GLY A 95 15.03 -8.56 -1.41
C GLY A 95 15.16 -8.57 0.12
N LYS A 96 16.37 -8.69 0.67
CA LYS A 96 16.58 -8.67 2.13
C LYS A 96 16.74 -7.23 2.62
N ILE A 97 16.04 -6.88 3.69
CA ILE A 97 16.09 -5.56 4.31
C ILE A 97 17.52 -5.22 4.77
N MET A 98 18.05 -4.11 4.26
CA MET A 98 19.34 -3.56 4.67
C MET A 98 19.22 -2.84 6.02
N ARG A 99 20.30 -2.87 6.79
CA ARG A 99 20.37 -2.30 8.14
C ARG A 99 21.56 -1.37 8.29
N ASP A 100 21.40 -0.35 9.11
CA ASP A 100 22.47 0.56 9.51
C ASP A 100 23.47 -0.12 10.47
N LYS A 101 24.48 0.65 10.92
CA LYS A 101 25.53 0.19 11.84
C LYS A 101 24.99 -0.27 13.21
N ASP A 102 23.83 0.25 13.60
CA ASP A 102 23.16 -0.05 14.87
C ASP A 102 22.12 -1.18 14.72
N GLY A 103 22.01 -1.78 13.54
CA GLY A 103 21.10 -2.88 13.24
C GLY A 103 19.66 -2.46 12.95
N ASN A 104 19.37 -1.16 12.77
CA ASN A 104 18.02 -0.70 12.41
C ASN A 104 17.81 -0.78 10.89
N PRO A 105 16.58 -1.09 10.43
CA PRO A 105 16.24 -0.99 9.01
C PRO A 105 16.47 0.42 8.44
N ILE A 106 16.97 0.50 7.22
CA ILE A 106 17.16 1.77 6.51
C ILE A 106 15.85 2.15 5.82
N VAL A 107 15.24 3.25 6.26
CA VAL A 107 13.97 3.75 5.71
C VAL A 107 14.21 4.57 4.45
N ILE A 108 13.39 4.36 3.42
CA ILE A 108 13.33 5.22 2.24
C ILE A 108 12.32 6.33 2.57
N PRO A 109 12.76 7.59 2.76
CA PRO A 109 11.84 8.67 3.09
C PRO A 109 10.97 9.02 1.88
N ASP A 110 9.75 9.45 2.17
CA ASP A 110 8.87 10.00 1.15
C ASP A 110 9.41 11.35 0.68
N ILE A 111 9.19 11.63 -0.60
CA ILE A 111 9.54 12.90 -1.22
C ILE A 111 8.25 13.55 -1.72
N SER A 112 8.22 14.89 -1.71
CA SER A 112 7.07 15.63 -2.22
C SER A 112 6.92 15.38 -3.71
N ILE A 113 5.71 15.03 -4.17
CA ILE A 113 5.43 14.88 -5.60
C ILE A 113 5.58 16.21 -6.35
N HIS A 114 5.45 17.34 -5.66
CA HIS A 114 5.65 18.67 -6.22
C HIS A 114 7.12 19.14 -6.15
N MET A 115 8.06 18.26 -5.79
CA MET A 115 9.47 18.59 -5.82
C MET A 115 9.93 18.75 -7.27
N LYS A 116 10.68 19.83 -7.55
CA LYS A 116 11.36 20.03 -8.84
C LYS A 116 12.44 18.97 -9.03
N VAL A 117 12.49 18.36 -10.21
CA VAL A 117 13.50 17.35 -10.56
C VAL A 117 14.86 18.01 -10.76
N ASP A 118 14.87 19.12 -11.49
CA ASP A 118 16.00 20.02 -11.65
C ASP A 118 15.61 21.40 -11.08
N PRO A 119 16.43 22.02 -10.19
CA PRO A 119 16.16 23.35 -9.66
C PRO A 119 15.97 24.45 -10.72
N ASP A 120 16.60 24.31 -11.89
CA ASP A 120 16.60 25.30 -12.96
C ASP A 120 15.46 25.09 -13.96
N GLU A 121 14.78 23.93 -13.91
CA GLU A 121 13.64 23.62 -14.77
C GLU A 121 12.29 23.85 -14.05
N ASP A 122 11.25 24.09 -14.83
CA ASP A 122 9.88 24.11 -14.33
C ASP A 122 9.21 22.76 -14.54
N TYR A 123 9.89 21.72 -14.06
CA TYR A 123 9.45 20.34 -14.17
C TYR A 123 9.49 19.65 -12.80
N THR A 124 8.36 19.10 -12.41
CA THR A 124 8.12 18.47 -11.12
C THR A 124 8.08 16.95 -11.24
N LEU A 125 8.26 16.24 -10.11
CA LEU A 125 8.12 14.78 -10.08
C LEU A 125 6.73 14.32 -10.52
N GLU A 126 5.68 15.08 -10.18
CA GLU A 126 4.30 14.81 -10.59
C GLU A 126 4.15 14.65 -12.10
N GLU A 127 4.81 15.51 -12.87
CA GLU A 127 4.72 15.53 -14.33
C GLU A 127 5.49 14.38 -15.00
N GLY A 128 6.45 13.79 -14.30
CA GLY A 128 7.26 12.68 -14.80
C GLY A 128 6.78 11.29 -14.43
N ILE A 129 5.82 11.18 -13.51
CA ILE A 129 5.26 9.88 -13.11
C ILE A 129 4.13 9.53 -14.06
N SER A 130 4.40 8.60 -14.99
CA SER A 130 3.36 8.05 -15.84
C SER A 130 2.27 7.36 -15.01
N SER A 131 1.01 7.58 -15.38
CA SER A 131 -0.10 6.82 -14.83
C SER A 131 0.06 5.33 -15.13
N GLY A 132 -0.21 4.47 -14.14
CA GLY A 132 -0.34 3.03 -14.36
C GLY A 132 -1.60 2.64 -15.16
N PHE A 133 -2.49 3.61 -15.41
CA PHE A 133 -3.70 3.42 -16.19
C PHE A 133 -3.51 3.92 -17.63
N ASN A 134 -3.63 3.00 -18.59
CA ASN A 134 -3.61 3.31 -20.02
C ASN A 134 -5.05 3.46 -20.54
N LEU A 135 -5.50 4.71 -20.71
CA LEU A 135 -6.84 5.03 -21.21
C LEU A 135 -7.08 4.48 -22.63
N GLU A 136 -6.09 4.59 -23.51
CA GLU A 136 -6.20 4.09 -24.89
C GLU A 136 -6.37 2.58 -24.90
N GLY A 137 -5.57 1.85 -24.11
CA GLY A 137 -5.72 0.39 -23.95
C GLY A 137 -7.09 -0.01 -23.41
N GLU A 138 -7.61 0.71 -22.42
CA GLU A 138 -8.95 0.46 -21.88
C GLU A 138 -10.07 0.78 -22.89
N ILE A 139 -9.95 1.87 -23.66
CA ILE A 139 -10.91 2.23 -24.69
C ILE A 139 -10.89 1.21 -25.83
N ILE A 140 -9.70 0.80 -26.28
CA ILE A 140 -9.53 -0.25 -27.29
C ILE A 140 -10.21 -1.53 -26.80
N ASN A 141 -9.91 -2.00 -25.57
CA ASN A 141 -10.55 -3.18 -24.99
C ASN A 141 -12.08 -3.08 -24.93
N ARG A 142 -12.66 -1.89 -24.77
CA ARG A 142 -14.13 -1.69 -24.75
C ARG A 142 -14.75 -1.65 -26.13
N LEU A 143 -14.12 -0.99 -27.10
CA LEU A 143 -14.64 -0.81 -28.47
C LEU A 143 -14.39 -2.05 -29.34
N HIS A 144 -13.22 -2.63 -29.15
CA HIS A 144 -12.75 -3.84 -29.78
C HIS A 144 -12.21 -4.71 -28.66
N PRO A 145 -13.05 -5.55 -28.02
CA PRO A 145 -12.57 -6.58 -27.10
C PRO A 145 -11.78 -7.66 -27.85
N THR A 146 -10.78 -7.26 -28.64
CA THR A 146 -9.69 -8.08 -29.12
C THR A 146 -8.68 -8.12 -27.99
N THR A 147 -8.93 -8.99 -27.02
CA THR A 147 -7.86 -9.38 -26.12
C THR A 147 -7.08 -10.45 -26.86
N ASP A 148 -5.76 -10.33 -26.93
CA ASP A 148 -4.88 -11.44 -27.31
C ASP A 148 -5.30 -12.74 -26.57
N LYS A 149 -5.89 -12.61 -25.38
CA LYS A 149 -6.49 -13.71 -24.61
C LYS A 149 -7.67 -14.39 -25.29
N ILE A 150 -8.60 -13.68 -25.94
CA ILE A 150 -9.71 -14.29 -26.71
C ILE A 150 -9.14 -15.01 -27.94
N GLU A 151 -8.16 -14.42 -28.64
CA GLU A 151 -7.51 -15.11 -29.77
C GLU A 151 -6.71 -16.34 -29.33
N MET A 152 -5.94 -16.23 -28.24
CA MET A 152 -5.23 -17.35 -27.62
C MET A 152 -6.20 -18.43 -27.12
N TYR A 153 -7.32 -18.03 -26.53
CA TYR A 153 -8.38 -18.94 -26.10
C TYR A 153 -9.00 -19.65 -27.31
N LYS A 154 -9.34 -18.92 -28.38
CA LYS A 154 -9.85 -19.48 -29.64
C LYS A 154 -8.85 -20.43 -30.28
N SER A 155 -7.54 -20.19 -30.17
CA SER A 155 -6.51 -21.08 -30.72
C SER A 155 -6.52 -22.50 -30.15
N ASN A 156 -7.03 -22.69 -28.92
CA ASN A 156 -7.20 -24.00 -28.29
C ASN A 156 -8.51 -24.71 -28.67
N LEU A 157 -9.37 -24.05 -29.45
CA LEU A 157 -10.69 -24.53 -29.82
C LEU A 157 -10.73 -24.94 -31.30
N SER A 158 -11.60 -25.90 -31.61
CA SER A 158 -11.89 -26.27 -33.00
C SER A 158 -12.62 -25.15 -33.74
N TYR A 159 -12.56 -25.16 -35.08
CA TYR A 159 -13.19 -24.13 -35.92
C TYR A 159 -14.68 -23.87 -35.59
N LYS A 160 -15.46 -24.93 -35.33
CA LYS A 160 -16.88 -24.78 -34.96
C LYS A 160 -17.06 -24.14 -33.57
N GLN A 161 -16.19 -24.45 -32.62
CA GLN A 161 -16.19 -23.84 -31.28
C GLN A 161 -15.75 -22.38 -31.32
N GLN A 162 -14.76 -22.04 -32.16
CA GLN A 162 -14.35 -20.66 -32.38
C GLN A 162 -15.50 -19.82 -32.94
N LYS A 163 -16.24 -20.36 -33.93
CA LYS A 163 -17.41 -19.67 -34.49
C LYS A 163 -18.53 -19.50 -33.46
N ALA A 164 -18.70 -20.45 -32.55
CA ALA A 164 -19.63 -20.31 -31.42
C ALA A 164 -19.20 -19.22 -30.43
N VAL A 165 -17.90 -19.09 -30.16
CA VAL A 165 -17.35 -18.00 -29.31
C VAL A 165 -17.63 -16.63 -29.92
N ASP A 166 -17.41 -16.49 -31.24
CA ASP A 166 -17.68 -15.23 -31.95
C ASP A 166 -19.15 -14.81 -31.82
N LEU A 167 -20.07 -15.75 -32.07
CA LEU A 167 -21.50 -15.48 -31.93
C LEU A 167 -21.90 -15.14 -30.48
N ILE A 168 -21.27 -15.75 -29.47
CA ILE A 168 -21.49 -15.40 -28.06
C ILE A 168 -20.99 -13.98 -27.76
N CYS A 169 -19.80 -13.62 -28.26
CA CYS A 169 -19.24 -12.27 -28.10
C CYS A 169 -20.11 -11.20 -28.78
N ASP A 170 -20.71 -11.54 -29.92
CA ASP A 170 -21.63 -10.67 -30.67
C ASP A 170 -23.04 -10.59 -30.02
N GLY A 171 -23.28 -11.34 -28.95
CA GLY A 171 -24.52 -11.27 -28.15
C GLY A 171 -25.66 -12.18 -28.62
N TYR A 172 -25.38 -13.17 -29.48
CA TYR A 172 -26.39 -14.13 -29.93
C TYR A 172 -26.84 -15.05 -28.79
N THR A 173 -28.12 -15.39 -28.81
CA THR A 173 -28.71 -16.36 -27.87
C THR A 173 -28.34 -17.80 -28.25
N GLN A 174 -28.50 -18.73 -27.30
CA GLN A 174 -28.19 -20.14 -27.53
C GLN A 174 -28.94 -20.72 -28.74
N ASP A 175 -30.23 -20.40 -28.89
CA ASP A 175 -31.06 -20.95 -29.96
C ASP A 175 -30.60 -20.43 -31.33
N GLU A 176 -30.28 -19.14 -31.42
CA GLU A 176 -29.73 -18.52 -32.64
C GLU A 176 -28.36 -19.14 -33.02
N ILE A 177 -27.51 -19.45 -32.04
CA ILE A 177 -26.22 -20.11 -32.28
C ILE A 177 -26.41 -21.54 -32.78
N ILE A 178 -27.37 -22.28 -32.22
CA ILE A 178 -27.69 -23.65 -32.63
C ILE A 178 -28.18 -23.67 -34.09
N GLU A 179 -29.05 -22.73 -34.45
CA GLU A 179 -29.54 -22.55 -35.81
C GLU A 179 -28.43 -22.15 -36.78
N GLU A 180 -27.62 -21.14 -36.44
CA GLU A 180 -26.55 -20.60 -37.29
C GLU A 180 -25.40 -21.61 -37.53
N LEU A 181 -25.11 -22.45 -36.53
CA LEU A 181 -24.11 -23.51 -36.64
C LEU A 181 -24.66 -24.84 -37.17
N ASN A 182 -25.99 -24.94 -37.33
CA ASN A 182 -26.72 -26.13 -37.76
C ASN A 182 -26.31 -27.38 -36.96
N ILE A 183 -26.32 -27.24 -35.62
CA ILE A 183 -25.98 -28.30 -34.66
C ILE A 183 -27.21 -28.65 -33.81
N THR A 184 -27.12 -29.73 -33.03
CA THR A 184 -28.19 -30.07 -32.07
C THR A 184 -27.95 -29.39 -30.73
N GLU A 185 -29.01 -29.17 -29.95
CA GLU A 185 -28.90 -28.61 -28.59
C GLU A 185 -27.99 -29.46 -27.69
N ARG A 186 -28.02 -30.79 -27.88
CA ARG A 186 -27.14 -31.73 -27.19
C ARG A 186 -25.68 -31.54 -27.58
N GLU A 187 -25.39 -31.37 -28.87
CA GLU A 187 -24.05 -31.10 -29.37
C GLU A 187 -23.51 -29.75 -28.90
N TYR A 188 -24.36 -28.72 -28.81
CA TYR A 188 -24.00 -27.43 -28.22
C TYR A 188 -23.61 -27.57 -26.74
N LYS A 189 -24.39 -28.28 -25.93
CA LYS A 189 -24.10 -28.48 -24.51
C LYS A 189 -22.87 -29.35 -24.27
N ASP A 190 -22.81 -30.51 -24.92
CA ASP A 190 -21.79 -31.53 -24.63
C ASP A 190 -20.44 -31.18 -25.29
N ASN A 191 -20.43 -30.74 -26.56
CA ASN A 191 -19.20 -30.56 -27.33
C ASN A 191 -18.72 -29.11 -27.38
N ILE A 192 -19.63 -28.12 -27.45
CA ILE A 192 -19.25 -26.70 -27.49
C ILE A 192 -19.01 -26.19 -26.07
N LEU A 193 -20.05 -26.11 -25.23
CA LEU A 193 -19.93 -25.60 -23.86
C LEU A 193 -19.03 -26.47 -22.98
N GLY A 194 -19.09 -27.80 -23.13
CA GLY A 194 -18.24 -28.73 -22.40
C GLY A 194 -16.74 -28.43 -22.60
N THR A 195 -16.32 -28.24 -23.85
CA THR A 195 -14.91 -27.94 -24.19
C THR A 195 -14.51 -26.52 -23.79
N MET A 196 -15.38 -25.54 -24.02
CA MET A 196 -15.14 -24.13 -23.66
C MET A 196 -14.92 -23.94 -22.16
N ARG A 197 -15.60 -24.73 -21.33
CA ARG A 197 -15.51 -24.67 -19.86
C ARG A 197 -14.34 -25.46 -19.28
N LEU A 198 -13.57 -26.19 -20.10
CA LEU A 198 -12.40 -26.91 -19.60
C LEU A 198 -11.39 -25.93 -19.02
N TYR A 199 -10.86 -26.26 -17.85
CA TYR A 199 -9.94 -25.40 -17.12
C TYR A 199 -8.69 -25.02 -17.95
N GLU A 200 -8.21 -25.93 -18.79
CA GLU A 200 -7.08 -25.68 -19.69
C GLU A 200 -7.32 -24.56 -20.70
N ASN A 201 -8.59 -24.36 -21.09
CA ASN A 201 -9.01 -23.29 -21.99
C ASN A 201 -9.32 -22.02 -21.18
N VAL A 202 -10.11 -22.14 -20.11
CA VAL A 202 -10.54 -21.00 -19.28
C VAL A 202 -9.36 -20.30 -18.58
N LYS A 203 -8.31 -21.03 -18.17
CA LYS A 203 -7.14 -20.42 -17.50
C LYS A 203 -6.46 -19.32 -18.34
N VAL A 204 -6.53 -19.40 -19.67
CA VAL A 204 -5.96 -18.40 -20.59
C VAL A 204 -6.68 -17.06 -20.44
N LEU A 205 -7.97 -17.08 -20.10
CA LEU A 205 -8.77 -15.89 -19.83
C LEU A 205 -8.57 -15.35 -18.41
N LEU A 206 -8.05 -16.17 -17.48
CA LEU A 206 -7.92 -15.85 -16.05
C LEU A 206 -6.52 -15.40 -15.63
N CYS A 207 -5.47 -15.68 -16.42
CA CYS A 207 -4.11 -15.22 -16.10
C CYS A 207 -3.98 -13.71 -16.34
N GLU A 208 -3.56 -12.96 -15.33
CA GLU A 208 -3.10 -11.56 -15.42
C GLU A 208 -1.64 -11.47 -15.86
#